data_AF-A0A5E7A1S0-F1
#
_entry.id   AF-A0A5E7A1S0-F1
#
_cell.length_a   1.000
_cell.length_b   1.000
_cell.length_c   1.000
_cell.angle_alpha   90.00
_cell.angle_beta   90.00
_cell.angle_gamma   90.00
#
_symmetry.space_group_name_H-M   'P 1'
#
loop_
_entity.id
_entity.type
_entity.pdbx_description
1 polymer ?
#
loop_
_entity_poly.entity_id
_entity_poly.type
_entity_poly.pdbx_seq_one_letter_code
_entity_poly.pdbx_strand_id
1 'polypeptide(L)'
;MNNVSKWTLTAICAALLAGCGSSQDKAEELVEMMNVDGNYVLIVQAAAAGYAPKFRDVKPEQIKRVVKDNIPLKFLKQTMVDVYADTFDSDELDLMIKANKNPMNAMSIIMGSKDGQELAMKSVKVQTDLQMDIAKAMQDKDEDILEELKDLQEEARG
;
A
#
# COMPACT_ATOMS: atom_id res chain seq x y z
N MET A 1 -9.60 32.06 36.49
CA MET A 1 -10.13 31.79 35.13
C MET A 1 -9.09 32.29 34.15
N ASN A 2 -8.25 31.41 33.61
CA ASN A 2 -7.18 31.79 32.69
C ASN A 2 -7.74 31.86 31.27
N ASN A 3 -7.63 33.04 30.65
CA ASN A 3 -7.95 33.28 29.26
C ASN A 3 -6.97 32.49 28.37
N VAL A 4 -7.38 31.29 27.94
CA VAL A 4 -6.70 30.59 26.84
C VAL A 4 -6.97 31.40 25.57
N SER A 5 -5.92 32.05 25.06
CA SER A 5 -6.03 32.96 23.93
C SER A 5 -6.52 32.20 22.68
N LYS A 6 -7.47 32.78 21.95
CA LYS A 6 -8.04 32.23 20.71
C LYS A 6 -6.98 31.92 19.63
N TRP A 7 -5.77 32.43 19.77
CA TRP A 7 -4.64 32.23 18.87
C TRP A 7 -3.95 30.87 19.04
N THR A 8 -4.10 30.22 20.19
CA THR A 8 -3.47 28.91 20.45
C THR A 8 -4.23 27.76 19.78
N LEU A 9 -5.53 27.94 19.47
CA LEU A 9 -6.34 26.89 18.84
C LEU A 9 -6.09 26.76 17.33
N THR A 10 -5.81 27.87 16.63
CA THR A 10 -5.65 27.87 15.17
C THR A 10 -4.32 27.25 14.72
N ALA A 11 -3.27 27.35 15.54
CA ALA A 11 -1.96 26.74 15.23
C ALA A 11 -1.97 25.21 15.34
N ILE A 12 -2.79 24.65 16.24
CA ILE A 12 -2.91 23.20 16.43
C ILE A 12 -3.62 22.54 15.25
N CYS A 13 -4.61 23.23 14.65
CA CYS A 13 -5.29 22.72 13.46
C CYS A 13 -4.42 22.75 12.18
N ALA A 14 -3.49 23.70 12.07
CA ALA A 14 -2.57 23.76 10.93
C ALA A 14 -1.49 22.66 10.98
N ALA A 15 -1.02 22.30 12.18
CA ALA A 15 -0.05 21.21 12.36
C ALA A 15 -0.64 19.83 12.03
N LEU A 16 -1.94 19.61 12.31
CA LEU A 16 -2.63 18.37 11.97
C LEU A 16 -2.83 18.18 10.45
N LEU A 17 -2.98 19.27 9.70
CA LEU A 17 -3.10 19.21 8.23
C LEU A 17 -1.74 19.15 7.52
N ALA A 18 -0.68 19.69 8.12
CA ALA A 18 0.69 19.53 7.63
C ALA A 18 1.22 18.09 7.84
N GLY A 19 0.74 17.39 8.87
CA GLY A 19 1.15 16.02 9.21
C GLY A 19 0.75 14.97 8.16
N CYS A 20 -0.46 15.03 7.62
CA CYS A 20 -0.91 14.06 6.60
C CYS A 20 -0.12 14.19 5.29
N GLY A 21 0.16 15.43 4.84
CA GLY A 21 0.98 15.65 3.64
C GLY A 21 2.40 15.13 3.81
N SER A 22 3.02 15.38 4.98
CA SER A 22 4.36 14.86 5.26
C SER A 22 4.42 13.34 5.37
N SER A 23 3.41 12.70 5.96
CA SER A 23 3.33 11.23 6.03
C SER A 23 3.19 10.62 4.64
N GLN A 24 2.40 11.23 3.75
CA GLN A 24 2.19 10.70 2.41
C GLN A 24 3.48 10.75 1.56
N ASP A 25 4.19 11.87 1.58
CA ASP A 25 5.49 12.00 0.89
C ASP A 25 6.53 10.99 1.42
N LYS A 26 6.52 10.75 2.74
CA LYS A 26 7.44 9.80 3.38
C LYS A 26 7.07 8.34 3.13
N ALA A 27 5.78 8.04 3.09
CA ALA A 27 5.29 6.73 2.69
C ALA A 27 5.64 6.45 1.23
N GLU A 28 5.56 7.46 0.34
CA GLU A 28 6.02 7.35 -1.04
C GLU A 28 7.53 7.04 -1.12
N GLU A 29 8.38 7.79 -0.42
CA GLU A 29 9.83 7.50 -0.34
C GLU A 29 10.10 6.06 0.14
N LEU A 30 9.38 5.62 1.18
CA LEU A 30 9.54 4.26 1.71
C LEU A 30 9.14 3.18 0.69
N VAL A 31 8.00 3.35 0.01
CA VAL A 31 7.49 2.39 -0.99
C VAL A 31 8.38 2.32 -2.21
N GLU A 32 8.94 3.44 -2.67
CA GLU A 32 9.92 3.46 -3.77
C GLU A 32 11.16 2.61 -3.47
N MET A 33 11.57 2.54 -2.20
CA MET A 33 12.69 1.72 -1.76
C MET A 33 12.36 0.21 -1.67
N MET A 34 11.08 -0.19 -1.68
CA MET A 34 10.66 -1.58 -1.40
C MET A 34 10.71 -2.55 -2.60
N ASN A 35 11.29 -2.15 -3.74
CA ASN A 35 11.38 -2.97 -4.96
C ASN A 35 10.03 -3.62 -5.36
N VAL A 36 8.94 -2.87 -5.26
CA VAL A 36 7.57 -3.32 -5.60
C VAL A 36 7.51 -3.77 -7.07
N ASP A 37 8.23 -3.09 -7.95
CA ASP A 37 8.35 -3.39 -9.38
C ASP A 37 8.84 -4.83 -9.63
N GLY A 38 9.82 -5.29 -8.84
CA GLY A 38 10.37 -6.64 -8.93
C GLY A 38 9.37 -7.73 -8.54
N ASN A 39 8.47 -7.43 -7.60
CA ASN A 39 7.46 -8.36 -7.10
C ASN A 39 6.14 -8.33 -7.90
N TYR A 40 5.87 -7.23 -8.61
CA TYR A 40 4.62 -7.02 -9.34
C TYR A 40 4.33 -8.11 -10.38
N VAL A 41 5.35 -8.59 -11.07
CA VAL A 41 5.20 -9.68 -12.06
C VAL A 41 4.65 -10.95 -11.40
N LEU A 42 5.13 -11.28 -10.20
CA LEU A 42 4.69 -12.47 -9.45
C LEU A 42 3.24 -12.30 -8.96
N ILE A 43 2.87 -11.10 -8.51
CA ILE A 43 1.50 -10.77 -8.08
C ILE A 43 0.52 -10.95 -9.24
N VAL A 44 0.82 -10.36 -10.40
CA VAL A 44 -0.01 -10.50 -11.60
C VAL A 44 -0.12 -11.96 -12.04
N GLN A 45 0.99 -12.71 -11.99
CA GLN A 45 0.99 -14.12 -12.38
C GLN A 45 0.13 -14.97 -11.45
N ALA A 46 0.21 -14.73 -10.14
CA ALA A 46 -0.61 -15.42 -9.15
C ALA A 46 -2.11 -15.10 -9.33
N ALA A 47 -2.45 -13.82 -9.51
CA ALA A 47 -3.83 -13.39 -9.76
C ALA A 47 -4.38 -14.01 -11.05
N ALA A 48 -3.64 -13.93 -12.17
CA ALA A 48 -4.06 -14.53 -13.44
C ALA A 48 -4.27 -16.06 -13.34
N ALA A 49 -3.42 -16.76 -12.58
CA ALA A 49 -3.57 -18.19 -12.32
C ALA A 49 -4.86 -18.51 -11.53
N GLY A 50 -5.33 -17.60 -10.67
CA GLY A 50 -6.60 -17.73 -9.94
C GLY A 50 -7.84 -17.67 -10.86
N TYR A 51 -7.79 -16.88 -11.93
CA TYR A 51 -8.90 -16.75 -12.88
C TYR A 51 -8.91 -17.86 -13.96
N ALA A 52 -7.74 -18.35 -14.37
CA ALA A 52 -7.60 -19.29 -15.48
C ALA A 52 -8.54 -20.52 -15.46
N PRO A 53 -8.84 -21.17 -14.31
CA PRO A 53 -9.74 -22.33 -14.29
C PRO A 53 -11.19 -22.04 -14.71
N LYS A 54 -11.67 -20.81 -14.48
CA LYS A 54 -13.03 -20.35 -14.81
C LYS A 54 -13.16 -19.92 -16.27
N PHE A 55 -12.10 -19.33 -16.84
CA PHE A 55 -12.08 -18.73 -18.18
C PHE A 55 -11.24 -19.55 -19.16
N ARG A 56 -11.58 -20.83 -19.35
CA ARG A 56 -10.76 -21.79 -20.11
C ARG A 56 -10.60 -21.47 -21.60
N ASP A 57 -11.55 -20.73 -22.16
CA ASP A 57 -11.56 -20.35 -23.58
C ASP A 57 -10.75 -19.05 -23.83
N VAL A 58 -10.35 -18.34 -22.76
CA VAL A 58 -9.55 -17.12 -22.82
C VAL A 58 -8.07 -17.48 -22.75
N LYS A 59 -7.23 -16.90 -23.63
CA LYS A 59 -5.79 -17.19 -23.63
C LYS A 59 -5.15 -16.68 -22.33
N PRO A 60 -4.17 -17.40 -21.74
CA PRO A 60 -3.50 -16.96 -20.51
C PRO A 60 -2.91 -15.55 -20.58
N GLU A 61 -2.41 -15.13 -21.74
CA GLU A 61 -1.85 -13.78 -21.93
C GLU A 61 -2.94 -12.68 -21.96
N GLN A 62 -4.17 -13.01 -22.36
CA GLN A 62 -5.30 -12.08 -22.24
C GLN A 62 -5.73 -11.95 -20.77
N ILE A 63 -5.79 -13.07 -20.03
CA ILE A 63 -6.09 -13.04 -18.59
C ILE A 63 -5.06 -12.18 -17.84
N LYS A 64 -3.76 -12.38 -18.10
CA LYS A 64 -2.70 -11.55 -17.51
C LYS A 64 -2.84 -10.07 -17.88
N ARG A 65 -3.31 -9.76 -19.09
CA ARG A 65 -3.52 -8.37 -19.53
C ARG A 65 -4.64 -7.72 -18.75
N VAL A 66 -5.81 -8.34 -18.69
CA VAL A 66 -6.97 -7.84 -17.92
C VAL A 66 -6.58 -7.58 -16.47
N VAL A 67 -5.83 -8.51 -15.85
CA VAL A 67 -5.31 -8.32 -14.48
C VAL A 67 -4.38 -7.10 -14.38
N LYS A 68 -3.47 -6.88 -15.34
CA LYS A 68 -2.56 -5.72 -15.35
C LYS A 68 -3.29 -4.40 -15.58
N ASP A 69 -4.32 -4.41 -16.40
CA ASP A 69 -5.07 -3.22 -16.77
C ASP A 69 -5.93 -2.75 -15.58
N ASN A 70 -6.48 -3.70 -14.82
CA ASN A 70 -7.31 -3.44 -13.63
C ASN A 70 -6.51 -3.25 -12.33
N ILE A 71 -5.33 -3.88 -12.23
CA ILE A 71 -4.44 -3.78 -11.08
C ILE A 71 -3.07 -3.26 -11.54
N PRO A 72 -2.97 -2.02 -12.05
CA PRO A 72 -1.70 -1.50 -12.53
C PRO A 72 -0.71 -1.34 -11.38
N LEU A 73 0.59 -1.43 -11.68
CA LEU A 73 1.65 -1.24 -10.68
C LEU A 73 1.50 0.05 -9.87
N LYS A 74 1.08 1.14 -10.53
CA LYS A 74 0.82 2.42 -9.87
C LYS A 74 -0.28 2.31 -8.82
N PHE A 75 -1.35 1.57 -9.09
CA PHE A 75 -2.42 1.33 -8.13
C PHE A 75 -1.87 0.59 -6.91
N LEU A 76 -1.11 -0.49 -7.12
CA LEU A 76 -0.51 -1.24 -6.01
C LEU A 76 0.43 -0.37 -5.16
N LYS A 77 1.30 0.42 -5.79
CA LYS A 77 2.18 1.36 -5.09
C LYS A 77 1.38 2.37 -4.28
N GLN A 78 0.33 2.96 -4.86
CA GLN A 78 -0.52 3.92 -4.17
C GLN A 78 -1.23 3.28 -2.97
N THR A 79 -1.79 2.09 -3.11
CA THR A 79 -2.40 1.36 -1.99
C THR A 79 -1.40 1.13 -0.84
N MET A 80 -0.15 0.79 -1.16
CA MET A 80 0.88 0.66 -0.13
C MET A 80 1.19 2.00 0.55
N VAL A 81 1.29 3.09 -0.23
CA VAL A 81 1.52 4.45 0.30
C VAL A 81 0.40 4.85 1.25
N ASP A 82 -0.85 4.65 0.85
CA ASP A 82 -2.02 5.02 1.65
C ASP A 82 -2.03 4.25 2.98
N VAL A 83 -1.76 2.94 2.97
CA VAL A 83 -1.67 2.12 4.20
C VAL A 83 -0.55 2.61 5.13
N TYR A 84 0.63 2.91 4.59
CA TYR A 84 1.76 3.41 5.39
C TYR A 84 1.46 4.81 5.96
N ALA A 85 0.87 5.70 5.17
CA ALA A 85 0.54 7.06 5.59
C ALA A 85 -0.59 7.11 6.62
N ASP A 86 -1.58 6.21 6.53
CA ASP A 86 -2.68 6.11 7.48
C ASP A 86 -2.26 5.48 8.81
N THR A 87 -1.19 4.66 8.80
CA THR A 87 -0.74 3.96 10.01
C THR A 87 0.38 4.67 10.77
N PHE A 88 1.26 5.38 10.07
CA PHE A 88 2.45 5.99 10.65
C PHE A 88 2.47 7.51 10.47
N ASP A 89 2.93 8.19 11.51
CA ASP A 89 3.28 9.60 11.36
C ASP A 89 4.61 9.79 10.60
N SER A 90 4.91 11.03 10.24
CA SER A 90 6.10 11.37 9.47
C SER A 90 7.41 11.02 10.18
N ASP A 91 7.47 11.06 11.52
CA ASP A 91 8.68 10.77 12.28
C ASP A 91 8.93 9.25 12.33
N GLU A 92 7.85 8.48 12.47
CA GLU A 92 7.85 7.01 12.40
C GLU A 92 8.29 6.53 11.01
N LEU A 93 7.73 7.11 9.93
CA LEU A 93 8.14 6.79 8.56
C LEU A 93 9.60 7.13 8.31
N ASP A 94 10.10 8.26 8.83
CA ASP A 94 11.52 8.62 8.74
C ASP A 94 12.44 7.60 9.42
N LEU A 95 12.02 7.05 10.56
CA LEU A 95 12.75 5.99 11.24
C LEU A 95 12.73 4.69 10.43
N MET A 96 11.61 4.34 9.81
CA MET A 96 11.50 3.17 8.93
C MET A 96 12.39 3.31 7.69
N ILE A 97 12.44 4.49 7.07
CA ILE A 97 13.32 4.80 5.93
C ILE A 97 14.79 4.66 6.34
N LYS A 98 15.17 5.20 7.51
CA LYS A 98 16.54 5.05 8.05
C LYS A 98 16.89 3.59 8.33
N ALA A 99 15.96 2.84 8.91
CA ALA A 99 16.14 1.42 9.18
C ALA A 99 16.29 0.59 7.89
N ASN A 100 15.50 0.89 6.87
CA ASN A 100 15.58 0.23 5.55
C ASN A 100 16.92 0.54 4.85
N LYS A 101 17.41 1.79 4.92
CA LYS A 101 18.74 2.19 4.40
C LYS A 101 19.91 1.52 5.15
N ASN A 102 19.68 1.04 6.38
CA ASN A 102 20.72 0.43 7.22
C ASN A 102 20.23 -0.86 7.90
N PRO A 103 20.03 -1.95 7.13
CA PRO A 103 19.37 -3.16 7.62
C PRO A 103 20.13 -3.85 8.76
N MET A 104 21.47 -3.75 8.79
CA MET A 104 22.30 -4.29 9.88
C MET A 104 22.03 -3.61 11.23
N ASN A 105 21.53 -2.38 11.22
CA ASN A 105 21.24 -1.60 12.42
C ASN A 105 19.75 -1.27 12.58
N ALA A 106 18.88 -1.84 11.73
CA ALA A 106 17.45 -1.52 11.71
C ALA A 106 16.81 -1.61 13.10
N MET A 107 17.07 -2.70 13.83
CA MET A 107 16.55 -2.89 15.18
C MET A 107 17.06 -1.84 16.16
N SER A 108 18.35 -1.46 16.08
CA SER A 108 18.91 -0.40 16.93
C SER A 108 18.33 0.97 16.61
N ILE A 109 18.02 1.25 15.33
CA ILE A 109 17.42 2.50 14.89
C ILE A 109 15.99 2.60 15.42
N ILE A 110 15.19 1.54 15.26
CA ILE A 110 13.79 1.51 15.73
C ILE A 110 13.75 1.54 17.26
N MET A 111 14.48 0.66 17.95
CA MET A 111 14.47 0.56 19.41
C MET A 111 15.15 1.76 20.11
N GLY A 112 16.01 2.49 19.39
CA GLY A 112 16.65 3.71 19.90
C GLY A 112 15.76 4.95 19.82
N SER A 113 14.57 4.86 19.21
CA SER A 113 13.60 5.95 19.19
C SER A 113 12.86 6.07 20.53
N LYS A 114 12.25 7.24 20.76
CA LYS A 114 11.53 7.55 22.01
C LYS A 114 10.44 6.51 22.32
N ASP A 115 9.76 6.01 21.28
CA ASP A 115 8.63 5.08 21.36
C ASP A 115 8.94 3.75 20.65
N GLY A 116 10.20 3.31 20.63
CA GLY A 116 10.68 2.21 19.79
C GLY A 116 9.97 0.86 19.93
N GLN A 117 9.46 0.53 21.13
CA GLN A 117 8.62 -0.66 21.31
C GLN A 117 7.25 -0.51 20.65
N GLU A 118 6.64 0.67 20.73
CA GLU A 118 5.35 0.95 20.07
C GLU A 118 5.51 0.92 18.55
N LEU A 119 6.57 1.56 18.03
CA LEU A 119 6.88 1.54 16.61
C LEU A 119 7.12 0.11 16.09
N ALA A 120 7.81 -0.73 16.87
CA ALA A 120 8.00 -2.14 16.54
C ALA A 120 6.67 -2.92 16.50
N MET A 121 5.77 -2.67 17.46
CA MET A 121 4.44 -3.29 17.48
C MET A 121 3.56 -2.81 16.31
N LYS A 122 3.56 -1.50 16.01
CA LYS A 122 2.87 -0.94 14.84
C LYS A 122 3.39 -1.53 13.53
N SER A 123 4.70 -1.74 13.41
CA SER A 123 5.31 -2.36 12.23
C SER A 123 4.80 -3.78 11.97
N VAL A 124 4.60 -4.58 13.02
CA VAL A 124 3.98 -5.91 12.91
C VAL A 124 2.50 -5.81 12.52
N LYS A 125 1.78 -4.86 13.12
CA LYS A 125 0.37 -4.62 12.80
C LYS A 125 0.19 -4.22 11.33
N VAL A 126 1.02 -3.32 10.81
CA VAL A 126 0.99 -2.92 9.40
C VAL A 126 1.20 -4.07 8.45
N GLN A 127 2.02 -5.07 8.79
CA GLN A 127 2.15 -6.24 7.92
C GLN A 127 0.82 -7.00 7.75
N THR A 128 -0.04 -6.97 8.77
CA THR A 128 -1.37 -7.59 8.73
C THR A 128 -2.36 -6.68 8.02
N ASP A 129 -2.40 -5.39 8.39
CA ASP A 129 -3.30 -4.40 7.81
C ASP A 129 -3.02 -4.22 6.31
N LEU A 130 -1.75 -4.16 5.90
CA LEU A 130 -1.32 -4.09 4.50
C LEU A 130 -1.80 -5.30 3.69
N GLN A 131 -1.72 -6.51 4.23
CA GLN A 131 -2.23 -7.69 3.53
C GLN A 131 -3.74 -7.63 3.37
N MET A 132 -4.47 -7.16 4.39
CA MET A 132 -5.92 -7.01 4.34
C MET A 132 -6.34 -5.91 3.36
N ASP A 133 -5.69 -4.76 3.38
CA ASP A 133 -6.05 -3.61 2.55
C ASP A 133 -5.65 -3.83 1.10
N ILE A 134 -4.52 -4.48 0.82
CA ILE A 134 -4.20 -4.94 -0.53
C ILE A 134 -5.23 -5.98 -0.99
N ALA A 135 -5.59 -6.96 -0.16
CA ALA A 135 -6.59 -7.96 -0.54
C ALA A 135 -7.96 -7.33 -0.82
N LYS A 136 -8.37 -6.35 -0.02
CA LYS A 136 -9.59 -5.57 -0.23
C LYS A 136 -9.53 -4.74 -1.51
N ALA A 137 -8.42 -4.02 -1.73
CA ALA A 137 -8.21 -3.24 -2.94
C ALA A 137 -8.21 -4.13 -4.20
N MET A 138 -7.70 -5.35 -4.12
CA MET A 138 -7.79 -6.35 -5.19
C MET A 138 -9.22 -6.89 -5.35
N GLN A 139 -9.95 -7.10 -4.25
CA GLN A 139 -11.35 -7.53 -4.29
C GLN A 139 -12.26 -6.47 -4.94
N ASP A 140 -12.01 -5.19 -4.69
CA ASP A 140 -12.72 -4.07 -5.33
C ASP A 140 -12.47 -4.04 -6.85
N LYS A 141 -11.45 -4.75 -7.35
CA LYS A 141 -11.16 -4.96 -8.77
C LYS A 141 -11.64 -6.30 -9.32
N ASP A 142 -12.13 -7.20 -8.47
CA ASP A 142 -12.54 -8.53 -8.90
C ASP A 142 -13.75 -8.48 -9.83
N GLU A 143 -14.72 -7.59 -9.57
CA GLU A 143 -15.91 -7.44 -10.42
C GLU A 143 -15.54 -6.95 -11.82
N ASP A 144 -14.74 -5.89 -11.93
CA ASP A 144 -14.23 -5.34 -13.20
C ASP A 144 -13.47 -6.42 -14.01
N ILE A 145 -12.58 -7.17 -13.35
CA ILE A 145 -11.82 -8.26 -14.00
C ILE A 145 -12.75 -9.38 -14.46
N LEU A 146 -13.73 -9.76 -13.65
CA LEU A 146 -14.68 -10.82 -13.99
C LEU A 146 -15.58 -10.43 -15.16
N GLU A 147 -15.97 -9.16 -15.28
CA GLU A 147 -16.75 -8.64 -16.41
C GLU A 147 -15.95 -8.72 -17.70
N GLU A 148 -14.74 -8.13 -17.74
CA GLU A 148 -13.89 -8.16 -18.93
C GLU A 148 -13.51 -9.58 -19.37
N LEU A 149 -13.27 -10.49 -18.41
CA LEU A 149 -12.96 -11.88 -18.74
C LEU A 149 -14.18 -12.65 -19.28
N LYS A 150 -15.40 -12.31 -18.86
CA LYS A 150 -16.63 -12.89 -19.42
C LYS A 150 -16.81 -12.44 -20.86
N ASP A 151 -16.63 -11.16 -21.14
CA ASP A 151 -16.73 -10.63 -22.51
C ASP A 151 -15.74 -11.35 -23.44
N LEU A 152 -14.49 -11.49 -23.02
CA LEU A 152 -13.47 -12.25 -23.78
C LEU A 152 -13.85 -13.72 -23.97
N GLN A 153 -14.51 -14.33 -22.99
CA GLN A 153 -14.96 -15.72 -23.08
C GLN A 153 -16.15 -15.88 -24.03
N GLU A 154 -17.07 -14.90 -24.06
CA GLU A 154 -18.18 -14.87 -25.01
C GLU A 154 -17.67 -14.66 -26.44
N GLU A 155 -16.78 -13.70 -26.66
CA GLU A 155 -16.12 -13.47 -27.94
C GLU A 155 -15.36 -14.71 -28.46
N ALA A 156 -14.72 -15.47 -27.56
CA ALA A 156 -14.02 -16.70 -27.93
C ALA A 156 -14.97 -17.83 -28.36
N ARG A 157 -16.25 -17.76 -27.96
CA ARG A 157 -17.27 -18.78 -28.24
C ARG A 157 -18.12 -18.48 -29.46
N GLY A 158 -18.18 -17.22 -29.91
CA GLY A 158 -18.92 -16.78 -31.10
C GLY A 158 -20.22 -16.09 -30.75
#